data_AF-A0A815P432-F1
#
_entry.id   AF-A0A815P432-F1
#
_cell.length_a   1.000
_cell.length_b   1.000
_cell.length_c   1.000
_cell.angle_alpha   90.00
_cell.angle_beta   90.00
_cell.angle_gamma   90.00
#
_symmetry.space_group_name_H-M   'P 1'
#
loop_
_entity.id
_entity.type
_entity.pdbx_description
1 polymer ?
#
loop_
_entity_poly.entity_id
_entity_poly.type
_entity_poly.pdbx_seq_one_letter_code
_entity_poly.pdbx_strand_id
1 'polypeptide(L)'
;MAKNSPSSSTTNLRPINLAWLDAHVYDENNKQLLDELRKIYQVCMEFVEEDECKRFLGRGIADPRRFILVVSGALGETLVPEIHEHSNILSIYVYCSWREKHEKWSRCYSKVKVVIKPDELISGLKSDKKSYENA
;
A
#
# COMPACT_ATOMS: atom_id res chain seq x y z
N MET A 1 41.85 17.61 24.17
CA MET A 1 40.55 17.03 24.57
C MET A 1 39.69 16.85 23.33
N ALA A 2 39.66 15.65 22.78
CA ALA A 2 38.83 15.32 21.62
C ALA A 2 37.37 15.15 22.10
N LYS A 3 36.43 15.86 21.46
CA LYS A 3 35.00 15.69 21.71
C LYS A 3 34.56 14.44 20.93
N ASN A 4 34.17 13.39 21.64
CA ASN A 4 33.47 12.25 21.06
C ASN A 4 32.16 12.74 20.43
N SER A 5 32.02 12.61 19.12
CA SER A 5 30.72 12.66 18.44
C SER A 5 30.01 11.33 18.68
N PRO A 6 28.71 11.31 19.04
CA PRO A 6 27.97 10.07 19.13
C PRO A 6 27.77 9.52 17.71
N SER A 7 28.30 8.32 17.45
CA SER A 7 27.91 7.51 16.31
C SER A 7 26.48 7.03 16.53
N SER A 8 25.49 7.87 16.25
CA SER A 8 24.14 7.39 16.07
C SER A 8 24.11 6.66 14.74
N SER A 9 24.25 5.33 14.78
CA SER A 9 23.78 4.47 13.70
C SER A 9 22.27 4.62 13.62
N THR A 10 21.81 5.71 13.01
CA THR A 10 20.46 5.84 12.50
C THR A 10 20.32 4.74 11.45
N THR A 11 19.72 3.62 11.86
CA THR A 11 19.16 2.65 10.92
C THR A 11 18.35 3.48 9.93
N ASN A 12 18.81 3.57 8.68
CA ASN A 12 18.10 4.32 7.63
C ASN A 12 16.81 3.56 7.32
N LEU A 13 15.80 3.72 8.17
CA LEU A 13 14.47 3.18 7.97
C LEU A 13 13.92 3.85 6.71
N ARG A 14 13.78 3.08 5.64
CA ARG A 14 13.14 3.59 4.41
C ARG A 14 11.65 3.75 4.71
N PRO A 15 11.09 4.96 4.58
CA PRO A 15 9.68 5.18 4.86
C PRO A 15 8.83 4.34 3.92
N ILE A 16 7.81 3.69 4.49
CA ILE A 16 6.79 2.97 3.73
C ILE A 16 5.70 3.95 3.35
N ASN A 17 5.37 3.97 2.07
CA ASN A 17 4.38 4.83 1.46
C ASN A 17 3.11 4.03 1.16
N LEU A 18 2.00 4.73 0.99
CA LEU A 18 0.75 4.14 0.55
C LEU A 18 0.49 4.52 -0.90
N ALA A 19 0.02 3.57 -1.69
CA ALA A 19 -0.65 3.82 -2.95
C ALA A 19 -2.10 3.34 -2.84
N TRP A 20 -3.06 4.12 -3.31
CA TRP A 20 -4.48 3.75 -3.34
C TRP A 20 -5.00 3.90 -4.77
N LEU A 21 -5.36 2.79 -5.41
CA LEU A 21 -6.08 2.76 -6.67
C LEU A 21 -7.56 2.45 -6.46
N ASP A 22 -8.42 3.44 -6.68
CA ASP A 22 -9.88 3.26 -6.70
C ASP A 22 -10.52 4.31 -7.60
N ALA A 23 -11.43 3.88 -8.48
CA ALA A 23 -12.17 4.79 -9.35
C ALA A 23 -12.99 5.84 -8.57
N HIS A 24 -13.31 5.54 -7.31
CA HIS A 24 -14.10 6.37 -6.40
C HIS A 24 -13.28 6.85 -5.20
N VAL A 25 -11.95 6.93 -5.30
CA VAL A 25 -11.07 7.33 -4.18
C VAL A 25 -11.46 8.69 -3.58
N TYR A 26 -12.01 9.58 -4.41
CA TYR A 26 -12.43 10.93 -4.02
C TYR A 26 -13.90 11.06 -3.61
N ASP A 27 -14.67 9.96 -3.65
CA ASP A 27 -16.07 9.99 -3.24
C ASP A 27 -16.21 10.23 -1.73
N GLU A 28 -17.32 10.83 -1.32
CA GLU A 28 -17.59 11.14 0.09
C GLU A 28 -17.53 9.89 1.00
N ASN A 29 -17.87 8.72 0.47
CA ASN A 29 -17.77 7.44 1.19
C ASN A 29 -16.32 7.05 1.53
N ASN A 30 -15.35 7.46 0.71
CA ASN A 30 -13.94 7.11 0.88
C ASN A 30 -13.13 8.24 1.52
N LYS A 31 -13.60 9.49 1.45
CA LYS A 31 -12.92 10.68 1.96
C LYS A 31 -12.48 10.58 3.42
N GLN A 32 -13.36 10.13 4.31
CA GLN A 32 -13.00 9.95 5.72
C GLN A 32 -11.88 8.91 5.91
N LEU A 33 -11.95 7.80 5.17
CA LEU A 33 -10.93 6.78 5.20
C LEU A 33 -9.61 7.30 4.61
N LEU A 34 -9.64 8.02 3.49
CA LEU A 34 -8.48 8.66 2.88
C LEU A 34 -7.79 9.63 3.85
N ASP A 35 -8.56 10.47 4.54
CA ASP A 35 -8.02 11.39 5.54
C ASP A 35 -7.35 10.65 6.70
N GLU A 36 -7.90 9.53 7.16
CA GLU A 36 -7.24 8.68 8.16
C GLU A 36 -5.95 8.05 7.62
N LEU A 37 -5.93 7.58 6.38
CA LEU A 37 -4.72 6.99 5.78
C LEU A 37 -3.61 8.02 5.60
N ARG A 38 -3.94 9.26 5.26
CA ARG A 38 -2.99 10.39 5.19
C ARG A 38 -2.38 10.76 6.55
N LYS A 39 -3.04 10.43 7.67
CA LYS A 39 -2.47 10.58 9.02
C LYS A 39 -1.47 9.46 9.36
N ILE A 40 -1.62 8.29 8.74
CA ILE A 40 -0.80 7.09 9.02
C ILE A 40 0.46 7.07 8.15
N TYR A 41 0.35 7.48 6.89
CA TYR A 41 1.42 7.43 5.92
C TYR A 41 1.92 8.83 5.58
N GLN A 42 3.24 9.02 5.58
CA GLN A 42 3.87 10.27 5.16
C GLN A 42 3.53 10.63 3.71
N VAL A 43 3.44 9.62 2.84
CA VAL A 43 3.04 9.77 1.45
C VAL A 43 1.90 8.81 1.17
N CYS A 44 0.79 9.35 0.68
CA CYS A 44 -0.35 8.62 0.16
C CYS A 44 -0.54 9.06 -1.30
N MET A 45 -0.21 8.17 -2.23
CA MET A 45 -0.45 8.39 -3.66
C MET A 45 -1.82 7.85 -4.01
N GLU A 46 -2.63 8.64 -4.69
CA GLU A 46 -4.00 8.29 -5.07
C GLU A 46 -4.09 8.16 -6.58
N PHE A 47 -4.81 7.15 -7.04
CA PHE A 47 -4.99 6.85 -8.46
C PHE A 47 -6.45 6.50 -8.70
N VAL A 48 -6.99 7.03 -9.79
CA VAL A 48 -8.30 6.65 -10.33
C VAL A 48 -8.12 5.66 -11.48
N GLU A 49 -7.08 5.87 -12.29
CA GLU A 49 -6.78 5.10 -13.49
C GLU A 49 -5.72 4.02 -13.24
N GLU A 50 -6.00 2.80 -13.70
CA GLU A 50 -5.12 1.64 -13.54
C GLU A 50 -3.75 1.86 -14.21
N ASP A 51 -3.74 2.37 -15.45
CA ASP A 51 -2.52 2.60 -16.22
C ASP A 51 -1.57 3.59 -15.54
N GLU A 52 -2.12 4.59 -14.87
CA GLU A 52 -1.32 5.56 -14.12
C GLU A 52 -0.67 4.89 -12.91
N CYS A 53 -1.45 4.15 -12.13
CA CYS A 53 -0.96 3.41 -10.97
C CYS A 53 0.13 2.41 -11.38
N LYS A 54 -0.13 1.63 -12.44
CA LYS A 54 0.80 0.64 -13.00
C LYS A 54 2.11 1.28 -13.43
N ARG A 55 2.04 2.35 -14.23
CA ARG A 55 3.23 3.09 -14.70
C ARG A 55 4.02 3.68 -13.53
N PHE A 56 3.35 4.13 -12.48
CA PHE A 56 4.01 4.65 -11.28
C PHE A 56 4.73 3.55 -10.50
N LEU A 57 4.03 2.46 -10.17
CA LEU A 57 4.57 1.36 -9.37
C LEU A 57 5.63 0.54 -10.13
N GLY A 58 5.53 0.45 -11.47
CA GLY A 58 6.49 -0.23 -12.34
C GLY A 58 7.87 0.44 -12.43
N ARG A 59 8.08 1.61 -11.80
CA ARG A 59 9.40 2.28 -11.78
C ARG A 59 10.44 1.55 -10.93
N GLY A 60 10.03 0.59 -10.09
CA GLY A 60 10.85 -0.44 -9.43
C GLY A 60 12.28 -0.06 -9.05
N ILE A 61 13.24 -0.27 -9.97
CA ILE A 61 14.67 -0.05 -9.75
C ILE A 61 15.04 1.45 -9.70
N ALA A 62 14.32 2.29 -10.45
CA ALA A 62 14.56 3.73 -10.51
C ALA A 62 13.93 4.50 -9.34
N ASP A 63 12.99 3.90 -8.62
CA ASP A 63 12.33 4.49 -7.46
C ASP A 63 12.54 3.62 -6.21
N PRO A 64 13.40 4.03 -5.27
CA PRO A 64 13.71 3.23 -4.07
C PRO A 64 12.58 3.19 -3.05
N ARG A 65 11.47 3.91 -3.28
CA ARG A 65 10.31 3.93 -2.40
C ARG A 65 9.63 2.57 -2.34
N ARG A 66 9.18 2.22 -1.14
CA ARG A 66 8.42 0.99 -0.87
C ARG A 66 6.96 1.37 -0.64
N PHE A 67 6.04 0.54 -1.12
CA PHE A 67 4.61 0.80 -1.12
C PHE A 67 3.84 -0.37 -0.50
N ILE A 68 2.84 -0.02 0.30
CA ILE A 68 1.66 -0.86 0.49
C ILE A 68 0.60 -0.33 -0.48
N LEU A 69 -0.05 -1.22 -1.22
CA LEU A 69 -1.08 -0.87 -2.19
C LEU A 69 -2.47 -1.17 -1.61
N VAL A 70 -3.41 -0.24 -1.73
CA VAL A 70 -4.85 -0.47 -1.56
C VAL A 70 -5.47 -0.40 -2.95
N VAL A 71 -6.31 -1.38 -3.30
CA VAL A 71 -6.97 -1.43 -4.59
C VAL A 71 -8.41 -1.91 -4.45
N SER A 72 -9.31 -1.42 -5.29
CA SER A 72 -10.67 -1.95 -5.37
C SER A 72 -10.69 -3.38 -5.91
N GLY A 73 -11.74 -4.14 -5.64
CA GLY A 73 -11.87 -5.53 -6.10
C GLY A 73 -11.77 -5.70 -7.62
N ALA A 74 -12.43 -4.80 -8.37
CA ALA A 74 -12.47 -4.85 -9.83
C ALA A 74 -11.13 -4.46 -10.47
N LEU A 75 -10.51 -3.35 -10.03
CA LEU A 75 -9.20 -2.91 -10.54
C LEU A 75 -8.07 -3.82 -10.07
N GLY A 76 -8.21 -4.45 -8.90
CA GLY A 76 -7.23 -5.40 -8.38
C GLY A 76 -7.17 -6.67 -9.23
N GLU A 77 -8.29 -7.13 -9.75
CA GLU A 77 -8.38 -8.35 -10.56
C GLU A 77 -7.57 -8.25 -11.86
N THR A 78 -7.47 -7.05 -12.43
CA THR A 78 -6.68 -6.74 -13.63
C THR A 78 -5.25 -6.35 -13.31
N LEU A 79 -5.04 -5.46 -12.33
CA LEU A 79 -3.72 -4.90 -12.02
C LEU A 79 -2.79 -5.87 -11.28
N VAL A 80 -3.29 -6.59 -10.27
CA VAL A 80 -2.46 -7.41 -9.37
C VAL A 80 -1.66 -8.49 -10.11
N PRO A 81 -2.22 -9.25 -11.07
CA PRO A 81 -1.45 -10.21 -11.87
C PRO A 81 -0.19 -9.62 -12.50
N GLU A 82 -0.17 -8.32 -12.81
CA GLU A 82 0.93 -7.68 -13.51
C GLU A 82 2.01 -7.11 -12.59
N ILE A 83 1.68 -6.80 -11.33
CA ILE A 83 2.58 -6.04 -10.44
C ILE A 83 2.93 -6.77 -9.14
N HIS A 84 2.27 -7.87 -8.79
CA HIS A 84 2.43 -8.49 -7.47
C HIS A 84 3.89 -8.91 -7.17
N GLU A 85 4.70 -9.19 -8.19
CA GLU A 85 6.10 -9.58 -8.03
C GLU A 85 7.04 -8.39 -7.81
N HIS A 86 6.60 -7.15 -8.08
CA HIS A 86 7.44 -5.98 -7.95
C HIS A 86 7.98 -5.85 -6.51
N SER A 87 9.29 -5.69 -6.38
CA SER A 87 10.00 -5.69 -5.09
C SER A 87 9.71 -4.45 -4.24
N ASN A 88 9.31 -3.34 -4.87
CA ASN A 88 8.86 -2.14 -4.18
C ASN A 88 7.44 -2.26 -3.61
N ILE A 89 6.67 -3.29 -3.98
CA ILE A 89 5.33 -3.55 -3.43
C ILE A 89 5.45 -4.59 -2.32
N LEU A 90 5.09 -4.18 -1.10
CA LEU A 90 5.24 -4.98 0.12
C LEU A 90 4.00 -5.82 0.39
N SER A 91 2.83 -5.18 0.35
CA SER A 91 1.53 -5.81 0.57
C SER A 91 0.49 -5.16 -0.33
N ILE A 92 -0.55 -5.91 -0.66
CA ILE A 92 -1.68 -5.46 -1.47
C ILE A 92 -2.97 -5.72 -0.69
N TYR A 93 -3.76 -4.70 -0.46
CA TYR A 93 -5.06 -4.77 0.20
C TYR A 93 -6.15 -4.57 -0.84
N VAL A 94 -6.92 -5.63 -1.11
CA VAL A 94 -8.13 -5.55 -1.92
C VAL A 94 -9.25 -5.09 -1.00
N TYR A 95 -9.57 -3.80 -1.04
CA TYR A 95 -10.65 -3.19 -0.27
C TYR A 95 -11.92 -3.17 -1.11
N CYS A 96 -12.89 -4.03 -0.78
CA CYS A 96 -14.13 -4.12 -1.54
C CYS A 96 -15.28 -4.69 -0.71
N SER A 97 -16.51 -4.30 -1.06
CA SER A 97 -17.71 -4.81 -0.39
C SER A 97 -18.04 -6.27 -0.72
N TRP A 98 -17.40 -6.86 -1.75
CA TRP A 98 -17.78 -8.16 -2.31
C TRP A 98 -16.64 -9.19 -2.24
N ARG A 99 -16.34 -9.61 -1.01
CA ARG A 99 -15.23 -10.51 -0.68
C ARG A 99 -15.28 -11.84 -1.43
N GLU A 100 -16.42 -12.52 -1.48
CA GLU A 100 -16.52 -13.86 -2.08
C GLU A 100 -16.08 -13.88 -3.56
N LYS A 101 -16.39 -12.80 -4.31
CA LYS A 101 -16.02 -12.68 -5.72
C LYS A 101 -14.50 -12.58 -5.90
N HIS A 102 -13.85 -11.76 -5.09
CA HIS A 102 -12.44 -11.41 -5.30
C HIS A 102 -11.47 -12.26 -4.48
N GLU A 103 -11.96 -12.96 -3.46
CA GLU A 103 -11.15 -13.88 -2.65
C GLU A 103 -10.66 -15.10 -3.46
N LYS A 104 -11.38 -15.50 -4.51
CA LYS A 104 -10.96 -16.61 -5.37
C LYS A 104 -9.67 -16.32 -6.12
N TRP A 105 -9.56 -15.16 -6.77
CA TRP A 105 -8.35 -14.79 -7.51
C TRP A 105 -7.24 -14.32 -6.57
N SER A 106 -7.58 -13.62 -5.48
CA SER A 106 -6.58 -13.02 -4.58
C SER A 106 -5.71 -14.07 -3.90
N ARG A 107 -6.24 -15.27 -3.63
CA ARG A 107 -5.52 -16.39 -3.01
C ARG A 107 -4.34 -16.90 -3.84
N CYS A 108 -4.30 -16.59 -5.13
CA CYS A 108 -3.18 -16.92 -6.00
C CYS A 108 -1.93 -16.06 -5.72
N TYR A 109 -2.05 -14.98 -4.95
CA TYR A 109 -1.01 -13.97 -4.78
C TYR A 109 -0.65 -13.78 -3.30
N SER A 110 0.58 -14.14 -2.93
CA SER A 110 1.04 -14.18 -1.52
C SER A 110 1.03 -12.82 -0.80
N LYS A 111 1.15 -11.72 -1.54
CA LYS A 111 1.13 -10.35 -0.98
C LYS A 111 -0.29 -9.80 -0.79
N VAL A 112 -1.32 -10.50 -1.25
CA VAL A 112 -2.70 -9.97 -1.29
C VAL A 112 -3.49 -10.34 -0.05
N LYS A 113 -4.20 -9.35 0.50
CA LYS A 113 -5.12 -9.45 1.62
C LYS A 113 -6.46 -8.85 1.22
N VAL A 114 -7.56 -9.57 1.39
CA VAL A 114 -8.90 -9.05 1.10
C VAL A 114 -9.52 -8.52 2.38
N VAL A 115 -10.03 -7.28 2.34
CA VAL A 115 -10.67 -6.60 3.48
C VAL A 115 -11.96 -5.93 3.02
N ILE A 116 -12.97 -5.94 3.89
CA ILE A 116 -14.29 -5.37 3.59
C ILE A 116 -14.51 -4.08 4.35
N LYS A 117 -14.06 -4.02 5.61
CA LYS A 117 -14.39 -2.93 6.52
C LYS A 117 -13.24 -1.93 6.65
N PRO A 118 -13.54 -0.63 6.80
CA PRO A 118 -12.52 0.40 7.00
C PRO A 118 -11.59 0.15 8.20
N ASP A 119 -12.13 -0.33 9.33
CA ASP A 119 -11.38 -0.61 10.55
C ASP A 119 -10.40 -1.78 10.39
N GLU A 120 -10.82 -2.83 9.68
CA GLU A 120 -9.96 -3.96 9.29
C GLU A 120 -8.82 -3.48 8.37
N LEU A 121 -9.14 -2.64 7.38
CA LEU A 121 -8.14 -2.06 6.48
C LEU A 121 -7.13 -1.21 7.27
N ILE A 122 -7.58 -0.25 8.08
CA ILE A 122 -6.71 0.63 8.87
C ILE A 122 -5.81 -0.19 9.80
N SER A 123 -6.38 -1.15 10.52
CA SER A 123 -5.63 -1.98 11.47
C SER A 123 -4.59 -2.85 10.75
N GLY A 124 -4.96 -3.44 9.62
CA GLY A 124 -4.03 -4.20 8.78
C GLY A 124 -2.88 -3.35 8.26
N LEU A 125 -3.19 -2.18 7.70
CA LEU A 125 -2.19 -1.24 7.17
C LEU A 125 -1.19 -0.80 8.25
N LYS A 126 -1.67 -0.46 9.46
CA LYS A 126 -0.81 -0.11 10.60
C LYS A 126 0.10 -1.27 11.02
N SER A 127 -0.45 -2.49 11.06
CA SER A 127 0.32 -3.68 11.41
C SER A 127 1.43 -3.94 10.40
N ASP A 128 1.12 -3.93 9.11
CA ASP A 128 2.10 -4.21 8.05
C ASP A 128 3.19 -3.14 8.00
N LYS A 129 2.81 -1.86 8.08
CA LYS A 129 3.76 -0.75 8.15
C LYS A 129 4.77 -0.97 9.29
N LYS A 130 4.29 -1.29 10.49
CA LYS A 130 5.15 -1.57 11.65
C LYS A 130 6.03 -2.80 11.41
N SER A 131 5.52 -3.88 10.85
CA SER A 131 6.31 -5.10 10.59
C SER A 131 7.48 -4.84 9.64
N TYR A 132 7.26 -4.08 8.58
CA TYR A 132 8.30 -3.77 7.58
C TYR A 132 9.26 -2.65 7.99
N GLU A 133 8.86 -1.78 8.92
CA GLU A 133 9.76 -0.79 9.55
C GLU A 133 10.69 -1.44 10.58
N ASN A 134 10.33 -2.61 11.12
CA ASN A 134 11.15 -3.34 12.09
C ASN A 134 11.93 -4.53 11.49
N ALA A 135 11.80 -4.78 10.18
CA ALA A 135 12.46 -5.86 9.45
C ALA A 135 13.72 -5.36 8.73
#